data_AF-A0AAU4DEM8-F1
#
_entry.id   AF-A0AAU4DEM8-F1
#
_cell.length_a   1.000
_cell.length_b   1.000
_cell.length_c   1.000
_cell.angle_alpha   90.00
_cell.angle_beta   90.00
_cell.angle_gamma   90.00
#
_symmetry.space_group_name_H-M   'P 1'
#
loop_
_entity.id
_entity.type
_entity.pdbx_description
1 polymer ?
#
loop_
_entity_poly.entity_id
_entity_poly.type
_entity_poly.pdbx_seq_one_letter_code
_entity_poly.pdbx_strand_id
1 'polypeptide(L)'
;MAEPETVDATEAPEPATDAMTLLVAAVILHDRETNRVVLLQRGPQAKFAQGMWDLPVGKNEPGEPITETAVRELKEETGLTVAPEALRLAHVIHGARGVEAPNGFLTVVFAAHTWSGDPVNAEPEKHAQVRWVSTDAVPEDFVPTTASALSRYLAGGPDVSLDSWA
;
A
#
# COMPACT_ATOMS: atom_id res chain seq x y z
N MET A 1 -36.99 -29.62 -9.71
CA MET A 1 -36.51 -28.25 -9.95
C MET A 1 -36.65 -27.54 -8.62
N ALA A 2 -35.54 -27.23 -7.96
CA ALA A 2 -35.56 -26.44 -6.73
C ALA A 2 -35.41 -24.96 -7.12
N GLU A 3 -36.25 -24.10 -6.56
CA GLU A 3 -36.19 -22.65 -6.75
C GLU A 3 -34.88 -22.09 -6.17
N PRO A 4 -34.29 -21.04 -6.77
CA PRO A 4 -33.09 -20.43 -6.21
C PRO A 4 -33.47 -19.63 -4.97
N GLU A 5 -32.83 -19.95 -3.85
CA GLU A 5 -32.91 -19.15 -2.62
C GLU A 5 -32.36 -17.75 -2.89
N THR A 6 -33.13 -16.75 -2.47
CA THR A 6 -32.74 -15.35 -2.50
C THR A 6 -31.83 -15.07 -1.33
N VAL A 7 -30.58 -14.68 -1.60
CA VAL A 7 -29.61 -14.33 -0.56
C VAL A 7 -29.82 -12.86 -0.19
N ASP A 8 -30.15 -12.64 1.08
CA ASP A 8 -30.39 -11.32 1.67
C ASP A 8 -29.10 -10.49 1.69
N ALA A 9 -29.18 -9.22 1.28
CA ALA A 9 -28.02 -8.38 0.96
C ALA A 9 -27.45 -7.60 2.16
N THR A 10 -27.76 -8.02 3.40
CA THR A 10 -27.37 -7.29 4.62
C THR A 10 -26.33 -7.99 5.49
N GLU A 11 -25.81 -9.15 5.10
CA GLU A 11 -24.85 -9.89 5.93
C GLU A 11 -23.41 -9.74 5.42
N ALA A 12 -22.59 -9.11 6.25
CA ALA A 12 -21.14 -9.14 6.17
C ALA A 12 -20.67 -10.61 6.00
N PRO A 13 -19.85 -10.95 4.99
CA PRO A 13 -19.40 -12.33 4.80
C PRO A 13 -18.74 -12.86 6.07
N GLU A 14 -19.06 -14.10 6.45
CA GLU A 14 -18.48 -14.75 7.61
C GLU A 14 -16.94 -14.80 7.48
N PRO A 15 -16.20 -14.52 8.57
CA PRO A 15 -14.75 -14.59 8.55
C PRO A 15 -14.29 -15.99 8.15
N ALA A 16 -13.41 -16.08 7.15
CA ALA A 16 -12.89 -17.35 6.67
C ALA A 16 -12.01 -17.99 7.75
N THR A 17 -12.42 -19.10 8.35
CA THR A 17 -11.71 -19.72 9.48
C THR A 17 -10.27 -20.16 9.17
N ASP A 18 -9.92 -20.31 7.88
CA ASP A 18 -8.59 -20.71 7.41
C ASP A 18 -7.74 -19.53 6.89
N ALA A 19 -8.20 -18.28 7.04
CA ALA A 19 -7.45 -17.10 6.61
C ALA A 19 -7.05 -16.21 7.80
N MET A 20 -5.84 -15.68 7.77
CA MET A 20 -5.37 -14.70 8.75
C MET A 20 -5.53 -13.29 8.20
N THR A 21 -5.54 -12.30 9.09
CA THR A 21 -5.37 -10.90 8.69
C THR A 21 -4.05 -10.76 7.93
N LEU A 22 -4.13 -10.18 6.73
CA LEU A 22 -2.98 -10.04 5.86
C LEU A 22 -2.07 -8.91 6.36
N LEU A 23 -0.78 -9.18 6.48
CA LEU A 23 0.22 -8.16 6.81
C LEU A 23 0.84 -7.62 5.50
N VAL A 24 0.88 -6.30 5.37
CA VAL A 24 1.33 -5.58 4.18
C VAL A 24 2.33 -4.50 4.62
N ALA A 25 3.35 -4.24 3.81
CA ALA A 25 4.27 -3.13 4.01
C ALA A 25 4.12 -2.12 2.87
N ALA A 26 4.15 -0.83 3.20
CA ALA A 26 4.23 0.26 2.22
C ALA A 26 5.37 1.22 2.56
N VAL A 27 5.91 1.92 1.56
CA VAL A 27 7.02 2.86 1.75
C VAL A 27 6.69 4.25 1.19
N ILE A 28 6.74 5.27 2.05
CA ILE A 28 6.84 6.67 1.67
C ILE A 28 8.32 7.03 1.56
N LEU A 29 8.88 6.88 0.35
CA LEU A 29 10.22 7.37 0.07
C LEU A 29 10.14 8.87 -0.26
N HIS A 30 10.51 9.71 0.70
CA HIS A 30 10.38 11.17 0.60
C HIS A 30 11.75 11.82 0.49
N ASP A 31 12.03 12.37 -0.69
CA ASP A 31 13.12 13.32 -0.93
C ASP A 31 12.72 14.68 -0.35
N ARG A 32 13.28 15.01 0.82
CA ARG A 32 13.00 16.28 1.52
C ARG A 32 13.70 17.48 0.89
N GLU A 33 14.73 17.27 0.06
CA GLU A 33 15.43 18.36 -0.62
C GLU A 33 14.59 18.89 -1.79
N THR A 34 13.99 17.99 -2.56
CA THR A 34 13.12 18.36 -3.69
C THR A 34 11.62 18.37 -3.35
N ASN A 35 11.26 17.97 -2.12
CA ASN A 35 9.88 17.82 -1.64
C ASN A 35 9.05 16.90 -2.56
N ARG A 36 9.60 15.73 -2.87
CA ARG A 36 8.99 14.72 -3.76
C ARG A 36 8.91 13.36 -3.11
N VAL A 37 7.90 12.60 -3.48
CA VAL A 37 7.71 11.19 -3.08
C VAL A 37 7.71 10.27 -4.29
N VAL A 38 8.20 9.05 -4.12
CA VAL A 38 8.07 8.01 -5.16
C VAL A 38 6.67 7.41 -5.10
N LEU A 39 5.98 7.45 -6.23
CA LEU A 39 4.69 6.80 -6.42
C LEU A 39 4.74 5.87 -7.63
N LEU A 40 3.91 4.84 -7.60
CA LEU A 40 3.66 3.96 -8.74
C LEU A 40 2.22 4.13 -9.22
N GLN A 41 1.98 3.90 -10.51
CA GLN A 41 0.64 3.86 -11.07
C GLN A 41 0.29 2.42 -11.43
N ARG A 42 -0.81 1.92 -10.88
CA ARG A 42 -1.26 0.53 -11.03
C ARG A 42 -1.61 0.25 -12.49
N GLY A 43 -1.09 -0.85 -13.02
CA GLY A 43 -1.26 -1.23 -14.42
C GLY A 43 -2.68 -1.69 -14.76
N PRO A 44 -2.99 -1.85 -16.06
CA PRO A 44 -4.31 -2.27 -16.54
C PRO A 44 -4.68 -3.71 -16.13
N GLN A 45 -3.69 -4.54 -15.77
CA GLN A 45 -3.91 -5.91 -15.31
C GLN A 45 -4.08 -6.01 -13.79
N ALA A 46 -4.02 -4.90 -13.06
CA ALA A 46 -4.21 -4.90 -11.61
C ALA A 46 -5.63 -5.40 -11.26
N LYS A 47 -5.73 -6.31 -10.29
CA LYS A 47 -7.04 -6.82 -9.81
C LYS A 47 -7.90 -5.77 -9.11
N PHE A 48 -7.26 -4.69 -8.63
CA PHE A 48 -7.87 -3.60 -7.89
C PHE A 48 -7.19 -2.28 -8.28
N ALA A 49 -7.96 -1.19 -8.28
CA ALA A 49 -7.48 0.19 -8.46
C ALA A 49 -6.65 0.41 -9.73
N GLN A 50 -7.07 -0.16 -10.87
CA GLN A 50 -6.42 0.01 -12.17
C GLN A 50 -6.29 1.50 -12.52
N GLY A 51 -5.09 1.92 -12.94
CA GLY A 51 -4.81 3.30 -13.31
C GLY A 51 -4.64 4.26 -12.12
N MET A 52 -4.94 3.84 -10.88
CA MET A 52 -4.74 4.69 -9.71
C MET A 52 -3.26 4.72 -9.30
N TRP A 53 -2.85 5.84 -8.71
CA TRP A 53 -1.58 5.99 -8.03
C TRP A 53 -1.58 5.30 -6.67
N ASP A 54 -0.42 4.82 -6.25
CA ASP A 54 -0.22 4.15 -4.97
C ASP A 54 1.19 4.42 -4.44
N LEU A 55 1.40 4.08 -3.16
CA LEU A 55 2.73 3.91 -2.60
C LEU A 55 3.33 2.59 -3.11
N PRO A 56 4.67 2.46 -3.16
CA PRO A 56 5.29 1.14 -3.20
C PRO A 56 4.78 0.29 -2.05
N VAL A 57 4.17 -0.86 -2.36
CA VAL A 57 3.36 -1.62 -1.40
C VAL A 57 3.27 -3.10 -1.78
N GLY A 58 3.50 -3.97 -0.81
CA GLY A 58 3.36 -5.40 -1.05
C GLY A 58 3.20 -6.25 0.20
N LYS A 59 2.94 -7.53 -0.04
CA LYS A 59 2.50 -8.47 0.99
C LYS A 59 3.72 -9.04 1.71
N ASN A 60 3.61 -9.18 3.03
CA ASN A 60 4.62 -9.86 3.81
C ASN A 60 4.68 -11.34 3.43
N GLU A 61 5.89 -11.88 3.28
CA GLU A 61 6.10 -13.30 3.09
C GLU A 61 6.31 -14.02 4.43
N PRO A 62 5.91 -15.30 4.56
CA PRO A 62 6.09 -16.05 5.79
C PRO A 62 7.54 -16.08 6.28
N GLY A 63 7.76 -15.62 7.51
CA GLY A 63 9.09 -15.59 8.13
C GLY A 63 9.92 -14.34 7.80
N GLU A 64 9.42 -13.45 6.95
CA GLU A 64 10.08 -12.19 6.62
C GLU A 64 9.72 -11.10 7.65
N PRO A 65 10.70 -10.41 8.26
CA PRO A 65 10.43 -9.20 9.06
C PRO A 65 9.73 -8.13 8.22
N ILE A 66 8.76 -7.42 8.79
CA ILE A 66 7.97 -6.44 8.02
C ILE A 66 8.81 -5.29 7.44
N THR A 67 9.93 -4.96 8.08
CA THR A 67 10.91 -4.00 7.56
C THR A 67 11.66 -4.55 6.35
N GLU A 68 11.93 -5.85 6.29
CA GLU A 68 12.55 -6.48 5.11
C GLU A 68 11.56 -6.54 3.95
N THR A 69 10.29 -6.84 4.21
CA THR A 69 9.21 -6.73 3.21
C THR A 69 9.18 -5.33 2.59
N ALA A 70 9.21 -4.27 3.40
CA ALA A 70 9.23 -2.89 2.90
C ALA A 70 10.43 -2.61 1.97
N VAL A 71 11.63 -3.07 2.34
CA VAL A 71 12.85 -2.89 1.52
C VAL A 71 12.77 -3.71 0.22
N ARG A 72 12.33 -4.96 0.30
CA ARG A 72 12.18 -5.85 -0.85
C ARG A 72 11.18 -5.29 -1.85
N GLU A 73 9.96 -4.98 -1.42
CA GLU A 73 8.90 -4.48 -2.30
C GLU A 73 9.28 -3.15 -2.95
N LEU A 74 9.86 -2.21 -2.19
CA LEU A 74 10.37 -0.96 -2.76
C LEU A 74 11.36 -1.24 -3.89
N LYS A 75 12.29 -2.17 -3.69
CA LYS A 75 13.30 -2.53 -4.69
C LYS A 75 12.71 -3.25 -5.89
N GLU A 76 11.82 -4.21 -5.67
CA GLU A 76 11.15 -4.97 -6.72
C GLU A 76 10.33 -4.07 -7.62
N GLU A 77 9.56 -3.13 -7.06
CA GLU A 77 8.67 -2.27 -7.83
C GLU A 77 9.39 -1.09 -8.48
N THR A 78 10.37 -0.49 -7.79
CA THR A 78 10.95 0.81 -8.16
C THR A 78 12.44 0.78 -8.51
N GLY A 79 13.13 -0.32 -8.23
CA GLY A 79 14.60 -0.42 -8.31
C GLY A 79 15.36 0.33 -7.22
N LEU A 80 14.68 1.09 -6.36
CA LEU A 80 15.29 1.88 -5.28
C LEU A 80 15.54 1.00 -4.06
N THR A 81 16.65 1.25 -3.36
CA THR A 81 16.99 0.51 -2.14
C THR A 81 17.16 1.47 -0.98
N VAL A 82 16.70 1.06 0.20
CA VAL A 82 16.91 1.74 1.48
C VAL A 82 17.48 0.75 2.49
N ALA A 83 18.26 1.23 3.46
CA ALA A 83 18.68 0.40 4.58
C ALA A 83 17.48 0.16 5.51
N PRO A 84 17.24 -1.08 6.01
CA PRO A 84 16.16 -1.34 6.96
C PRO A 84 16.17 -0.42 8.18
N GLU A 85 17.36 -0.04 8.67
CA GLU A 85 17.55 0.84 9.82
C GLU A 85 17.21 2.31 9.52
N ALA A 86 17.06 2.68 8.24
CA ALA A 86 16.61 4.00 7.82
C ALA A 86 15.07 4.12 7.81
N LEU A 87 14.35 3.00 7.85
CA LEU A 87 12.90 3.00 7.91
C LEU A 87 12.41 3.57 9.26
N ARG A 88 11.40 4.42 9.20
CA ARG A 88 10.67 4.92 10.36
C ARG A 88 9.19 4.61 10.18
N LEU A 89 8.53 4.12 11.22
CA LEU A 89 7.08 3.95 11.17
C LEU A 89 6.45 5.32 10.91
N ALA A 90 5.63 5.43 9.86
CA ALA A 90 4.94 6.65 9.46
C ALA A 90 3.43 6.51 9.61
N HIS A 91 2.90 5.31 9.39
CA HIS A 91 1.47 5.06 9.55
C HIS A 91 1.15 3.57 9.74
N VAL A 92 -0.02 3.30 10.30
CA VAL A 92 -0.66 1.98 10.28
C VAL A 92 -2.06 2.12 9.72
N ILE A 93 -2.36 1.37 8.66
CA ILE A 93 -3.68 1.27 8.06
C ILE A 93 -4.26 -0.07 8.49
N HIS A 94 -5.45 -0.05 9.09
CA HIS A 94 -6.23 -1.24 9.36
C HIS A 94 -7.48 -1.25 8.50
N GLY A 95 -7.62 -2.26 7.64
CA GLY A 95 -8.82 -2.48 6.83
C GLY A 95 -9.56 -3.73 7.28
N ALA A 96 -10.85 -3.61 7.59
CA ALA A 96 -11.66 -4.75 8.05
C ALA A 96 -11.86 -5.84 6.97
N ARG A 97 -11.84 -5.44 5.70
CA ARG A 97 -11.88 -6.34 4.52
C ARG A 97 -11.12 -5.72 3.35
N GLY A 98 -10.66 -6.55 2.43
CA GLY A 98 -10.07 -6.15 1.15
C GLY A 98 -10.32 -7.19 0.06
N VAL A 99 -10.10 -6.81 -1.20
CA VAL A 99 -10.35 -7.65 -2.38
C VAL A 99 -9.63 -9.01 -2.29
N GLU A 100 -8.41 -9.02 -1.76
CA GLU A 100 -7.61 -10.23 -1.55
C GLU A 100 -7.42 -10.57 -0.06
N ALA A 101 -8.18 -9.91 0.82
CA ALA A 101 -8.04 -10.00 2.27
C ALA A 101 -9.43 -10.03 2.94
N PRO A 102 -10.18 -11.15 2.80
CA PRO A 102 -11.54 -11.26 3.33
C PRO A 102 -11.62 -11.10 4.85
N ASN A 103 -10.52 -11.42 5.56
CA ASN A 103 -10.37 -11.27 7.02
C ASN A 103 -9.59 -10.01 7.42
N GLY A 104 -9.57 -9.03 6.52
CA GLY A 104 -8.91 -7.75 6.73
C GLY A 104 -7.41 -7.78 6.51
N PHE A 105 -6.82 -6.60 6.56
CA PHE A 105 -5.40 -6.38 6.37
C PHE A 105 -4.87 -5.29 7.32
N LEU A 106 -3.59 -5.39 7.64
CA LEU A 106 -2.82 -4.37 8.33
C LEU A 106 -1.69 -3.93 7.41
N THR A 107 -1.70 -2.68 6.96
CA THR A 107 -0.58 -2.10 6.21
C THR A 107 0.27 -1.27 7.16
N VAL A 108 1.52 -1.68 7.34
CA VAL A 108 2.54 -0.91 8.05
C VAL A 108 3.23 0.00 7.03
N VAL A 109 3.03 1.30 7.16
CA VAL A 109 3.60 2.30 6.25
C VAL A 109 4.87 2.86 6.89
N PHE A 110 6.00 2.67 6.23
CA PHE A 110 7.28 3.24 6.63
C PHE A 110 7.61 4.47 5.82
N ALA A 111 8.36 5.42 6.40
CA ALA A 111 9.00 6.51 5.69
C ALA A 111 10.51 6.33 5.68
N ALA A 112 11.13 6.78 4.59
CA ALA A 112 12.58 6.88 4.44
C ALA A 112 12.96 8.17 3.70
N HIS A 113 14.17 8.67 3.97
CA HIS A 113 14.72 9.91 3.38
C HIS A 113 16.10 9.72 2.75
N THR A 114 16.61 8.49 2.79
CA THR A 114 17.93 8.14 2.29
C THR A 114 17.78 6.85 1.49
N TRP A 115 18.21 6.88 0.24
CA TRP A 115 18.11 5.74 -0.67
C TRP A 115 19.30 5.68 -1.62
N SER A 116 19.40 4.59 -2.36
CA SER A 116 20.33 4.42 -3.47
C SER A 116 19.62 3.93 -4.72
N GLY A 117 20.16 4.30 -5.88
CA GLY A 117 19.61 3.96 -7.19
C GLY A 117 18.71 5.06 -7.75
N ASP A 118 18.28 4.85 -8.99
CA ASP A 118 17.35 5.71 -9.72
C ASP A 118 16.01 4.99 -9.90
N PRO A 119 14.87 5.70 -9.84
CA PRO A 119 13.56 5.08 -9.99
C PRO A 119 13.39 4.51 -11.39
N VAL A 120 13.01 3.24 -11.45
CA VAL A 120 12.62 2.55 -12.68
C VAL A 120 11.31 1.80 -12.42
N ASN A 121 10.51 1.58 -13.46
CA ASN A 121 9.41 0.64 -13.36
C ASN A 121 9.97 -0.78 -13.54
N ALA A 122 10.30 -1.44 -12.43
CA ALA A 122 10.96 -2.75 -12.45
C ALA A 122 9.96 -3.92 -12.62
N GLU A 123 8.66 -3.66 -12.48
CA GLU A 123 7.56 -4.62 -12.72
C GLU A 123 6.53 -4.06 -13.71
N PRO A 124 6.91 -3.88 -14.99
CA PRO A 124 6.06 -3.26 -16.01
C PRO A 124 4.76 -4.04 -16.33
N GLU A 125 4.68 -5.31 -15.93
CA GLU A 125 3.46 -6.12 -16.00
C GLU A 125 2.45 -5.76 -14.92
N LYS A 126 2.90 -5.25 -13.76
CA LYS A 126 2.03 -4.84 -12.65
C LYS A 126 1.74 -3.34 -12.66
N HIS A 127 2.71 -2.53 -13.08
CA HIS A 127 2.66 -1.07 -12.98
C HIS A 127 2.80 -0.41 -14.35
N ALA A 128 2.02 0.66 -14.58
CA ALA A 128 2.14 1.46 -15.78
C ALA A 128 3.39 2.35 -15.74
N GLN A 129 3.74 2.88 -14.56
CA GLN A 129 4.89 3.76 -14.37
C GLN A 129 5.25 3.94 -12.89
N VAL A 130 6.50 4.35 -12.66
CA VAL A 130 7.04 4.79 -11.37
C VAL A 130 7.60 6.20 -11.54
N ARG A 131 7.26 7.14 -10.64
CA ARG A 131 7.69 8.54 -10.74
C ARG A 131 7.96 9.17 -9.37
N TRP A 132 8.91 10.11 -9.37
CA TRP A 132 8.96 11.15 -8.34
C TRP A 132 7.84 12.16 -8.59
N VAL A 133 7.01 12.37 -7.58
CA VAL A 133 5.85 13.27 -7.61
C VAL A 133 6.00 14.31 -6.52
N SER A 134 5.76 15.58 -6.84
CA SER A 134 5.77 16.65 -5.83
C SER A 134 4.67 16.43 -4.80
N THR A 135 4.99 16.60 -3.52
CA THR A 135 4.00 16.47 -2.44
C THR A 135 2.90 17.53 -2.50
N ASP A 136 3.13 18.64 -3.20
CA ASP A 136 2.13 19.69 -3.48
C ASP A 136 1.23 19.37 -4.68
N ALA A 137 1.52 18.30 -5.42
CA ALA A 137 0.82 17.90 -6.64
C ALA A 137 0.57 16.38 -6.69
N VAL A 138 0.23 15.80 -5.53
CA VAL A 138 -0.18 14.39 -5.45
C VAL A 138 -1.46 14.20 -6.28
N PRO A 139 -1.52 13.20 -7.19
CA PRO A 139 -2.68 12.94 -8.01
C PRO A 139 -3.94 12.62 -7.19
N GLU A 140 -5.11 13.03 -7.69
CA GLU A 140 -6.40 12.74 -7.05
C GLU A 140 -6.84 11.28 -7.23
N ASP A 141 -6.45 10.65 -8.34
CA ASP A 141 -6.69 9.25 -8.66
C ASP A 141 -5.72 8.34 -7.90
N PHE A 142 -5.79 8.37 -6.57
CA PHE A 142 -4.90 7.62 -5.66
C PHE A 142 -5.71 6.59 -4.85
N VAL A 143 -5.16 5.39 -4.65
CA VAL A 143 -5.71 4.39 -3.73
C VAL A 143 -6.04 5.03 -2.37
N PRO A 144 -7.32 5.04 -1.93
CA PRO A 144 -7.75 5.91 -0.83
C PRO A 144 -7.02 5.68 0.51
N THR A 145 -6.71 4.43 0.83
CA THR A 145 -6.09 4.06 2.11
C THR A 145 -4.66 4.58 2.22
N THR A 146 -3.85 4.38 1.19
CA THR A 146 -2.47 4.86 1.11
C THR A 146 -2.40 6.36 0.84
N ALA A 147 -3.37 6.95 0.13
CA ALA A 147 -3.51 8.40 -0.01
C ALA A 147 -3.74 9.09 1.36
N SER A 148 -4.61 8.52 2.19
CA SER A 148 -4.86 8.99 3.56
C SER A 148 -3.59 8.91 4.42
N ALA A 149 -2.87 7.79 4.36
CA ALA A 149 -1.60 7.62 5.08
C ALA A 149 -0.54 8.64 4.64
N LEU A 150 -0.36 8.85 3.33
CA LEU A 150 0.56 9.85 2.79
C LEU A 150 0.18 11.26 3.25
N SER A 151 -1.11 11.61 3.17
CA SER A 151 -1.60 12.94 3.58
C SER A 151 -1.36 13.20 5.07
N ARG A 152 -1.61 12.21 5.92
CA ARG A 152 -1.37 12.32 7.38
C ARG A 152 0.12 12.45 7.68
N TYR A 153 0.95 11.66 7.02
CA TYR A 153 2.40 11.76 7.15
C TYR A 153 2.90 13.17 6.77
N LEU A 154 2.46 13.71 5.64
CA LEU A 154 2.85 15.06 5.18
C LEU A 154 2.34 16.17 6.11
N ALA A 155 1.17 16.00 6.71
CA ALA A 155 0.59 16.96 7.66
C ALA A 155 1.18 16.86 9.08
N GLY A 156 2.04 15.88 9.38
CA GLY A 156 2.46 15.57 10.74
C GLY A 156 1.31 15.12 11.66
N GLY A 157 0.27 14.52 11.07
CA GLY A 157 -0.89 13.99 11.76
C GLY A 157 -0.60 12.68 12.52
N PRO A 158 -1.62 12.06 13.13
CA PRO A 158 -1.43 10.85 13.92
C PRO A 158 -1.08 9.62 13.06
N ASP A 159 -0.27 8.72 13.63
CA ASP A 159 0.35 7.56 12.95
C ASP A 159 -0.61 6.38 12.66
N VAL A 160 -1.95 6.54 12.79
CA VAL A 160 -2.92 5.44 12.58
C VAL A 160 -4.21 5.90 11.88
N SER A 161 -4.74 5.07 10.97
CA SER A 161 -6.08 5.19 10.34
C SER A 161 -6.85 3.87 10.38
N LEU A 162 -8.17 3.95 10.49
CA LEU A 162 -9.09 2.82 10.49
C LEU A 162 -10.02 2.93 9.28
N ASP A 163 -10.04 1.91 8.40
CA ASP A 163 -10.87 1.88 7.20
C ASP A 163 -11.95 0.78 7.31
N SER A 164 -13.20 1.14 6.99
CA SER A 164 -14.36 0.23 6.93
C SER A 164 -14.81 -0.39 8.27
N TRP A 165 -14.86 0.43 9.34
CA TRP A 165 -15.21 -0.02 10.70
C TRP A 165 -16.47 0.64 11.29
N ALA A 166 -17.34 1.17 10.45
CA ALA A 166 -18.67 1.68 10.84
C ALA A 166 -19.74 0.59 10.72
#